data_AF-A0A928BXU8-F1
#
_entry.id   AF-A0A928BXU8-F1
#
_cell.length_a   1.000
_cell.length_b   1.000
_cell.length_c   1.000
_cell.angle_alpha   90.00
_cell.angle_beta   90.00
_cell.angle_gamma   90.00
#
_symmetry.space_group_name_H-M   'P 1'
#
loop_
_entity.id
_entity.type
_entity.pdbx_description
1 polymer ?
#
loop_
_entity_poly.entity_id
_entity_poly.type
_entity_poly.pdbx_seq_one_letter_code
_entity_poly.pdbx_strand_id
1 'polypeptide(L)'
;MIDTSSITALISAFRAEVAQNSISPEKVGGILQQIVDALSKAASNGDVADFLALQERLQALTTIYTSLTQGTSDRNHIYLTPTTYNVGSDEHYTNADSIRIQQATTERAGAMRAQQVIDLNTAKKNITELQTALQSWQTNYGTLNSAVSTLQEELKFLQEDTEMNGEVIIEIEDDIIFLTTALAEIQDIRTITVEVKDRFLTVQGAGPLLDKNMQPYLFRLTKKANRKRYTDSTGKRIRKKNKPRKGWHLMGDKDTLKIDKNTFEISINTTVHGADREPSYSYHPMDFIKLSTDKHGHKQVAYGKRLISLWNGENNSERKVELKYGIAFGFRNRIGGMPIEMLYTNIAEFSIIYDPKSCSWSFSK
;
A
#
# COMPACT_ATOMS: atom_id res chain seq x y z
N MET A 1 10.69 55.26 94.98
CA MET A 1 9.43 55.56 95.71
C MET A 1 9.68 55.34 97.20
N ILE A 2 9.47 56.34 98.06
CA ILE A 2 9.87 56.30 99.49
C ILE A 2 8.92 55.38 100.27
N ASP A 3 9.46 54.35 100.95
CA ASP A 3 8.71 53.49 101.86
C ASP A 3 8.44 54.20 103.20
N THR A 4 7.22 54.73 103.35
CA THR A 4 6.79 55.50 104.53
C THR A 4 6.36 54.62 105.71
N SER A 5 6.29 53.30 105.53
CA SER A 5 5.80 52.37 106.55
C SER A 5 6.77 52.29 107.75
N SER A 6 8.07 52.24 107.49
CA SER A 6 9.13 52.22 108.50
C SER A 6 9.16 53.50 109.36
N ILE A 7 9.05 54.67 108.73
CA ILE A 7 9.04 55.96 109.44
C ILE A 7 7.80 56.08 110.32
N THR A 8 6.64 55.62 109.82
CA THR A 8 5.38 55.66 110.56
C THR A 8 5.41 54.75 111.80
N ALA A 9 6.05 53.58 111.71
CA ALA A 9 6.25 52.68 112.85
C ALA A 9 7.15 53.30 113.93
N LEU A 10 8.26 53.95 113.54
CA LEU A 10 9.18 54.60 114.46
C LEU A 10 8.57 55.82 115.16
N ILE A 11 7.78 56.64 114.45
CA ILE A 11 7.02 57.74 115.06
C ILE A 11 6.02 57.20 116.09
N SER A 12 5.38 56.06 115.81
CA SER A 12 4.45 55.42 116.75
C SER A 12 5.16 54.92 118.01
N ALA A 13 6.34 54.31 117.86
CA ALA A 13 7.18 53.89 118.98
C ALA A 13 7.67 55.08 119.83
N PHE A 14 8.06 56.19 119.18
CA PHE A 14 8.44 57.43 119.87
C PHE A 14 7.29 57.96 120.73
N ARG A 15 6.08 58.05 120.16
CA ARG A 15 4.88 58.49 120.89
C ARG A 15 4.58 57.58 122.09
N ALA A 16 4.75 56.26 121.94
CA ALA A 16 4.53 55.30 123.01
C ALA A 16 5.53 55.45 124.17
N GLU A 17 6.80 55.73 123.87
CA GLU A 17 7.84 55.92 124.91
C GLU A 17 7.66 57.26 125.65
N VAL A 18 7.28 58.33 124.94
CA VAL A 18 7.02 59.65 125.54
C VAL A 18 5.77 59.67 126.43
N ALA A 19 4.84 58.74 126.22
CA ALA A 19 3.61 58.63 127.02
C ALA A 19 3.82 57.99 128.41
N GLN A 20 5.01 57.46 128.73
CA GLN A 20 5.30 56.87 130.04
C GLN A 20 5.68 57.93 131.09
N ASN A 21 5.26 57.72 132.35
CA ASN A 21 5.52 58.64 133.49
C ASN A 21 7.01 58.86 133.81
N SER A 22 7.90 58.03 133.27
CA SER A 22 9.35 58.20 133.33
C SER A 22 9.93 57.98 131.95
N ILE A 23 10.22 59.06 131.23
CA ILE A 23 10.81 59.01 129.90
C ILE A 23 12.28 58.62 130.04
N SER A 24 12.72 57.56 129.36
CA SER A 24 14.15 57.23 129.23
C SER A 24 14.75 58.05 128.07
N PRO A 25 15.67 58.99 128.36
CA PRO A 25 16.33 59.78 127.32
C PRO A 25 17.07 58.90 126.30
N GLU A 26 17.60 57.76 126.72
CA GLU A 26 18.34 56.84 125.87
C GLU A 26 17.44 56.16 124.84
N LYS A 27 16.26 55.70 125.25
CA LYS A 27 15.30 55.06 124.33
C LYS A 27 14.70 56.06 123.36
N VAL A 28 14.31 57.24 123.85
CA VAL A 28 13.78 58.32 123.01
C VAL A 28 14.85 58.80 122.02
N GLY A 29 16.08 59.00 122.49
CA GLY A 29 17.22 59.34 121.64
C GLY A 29 17.52 58.27 120.58
N GLY A 30 17.44 56.99 120.95
CA GLY A 30 17.60 55.87 120.02
C GLY A 30 16.53 55.84 118.93
N ILE A 31 15.26 56.07 119.28
CA ILE A 31 14.17 56.12 118.30
C ILE A 31 14.33 57.35 117.38
N LEU A 32 14.69 58.52 117.92
CA LEU A 32 14.95 59.71 117.12
C LEU A 32 16.10 59.50 116.14
N GLN A 33 17.18 58.84 116.57
CA GLN A 33 18.29 58.50 115.71
C GLN A 33 17.86 57.56 114.57
N GLN A 34 17.05 56.54 114.87
CA GLN A 34 16.51 55.64 113.84
C GLN A 34 15.61 56.36 112.82
N ILE A 35 14.83 57.36 113.26
CA ILE A 35 14.01 58.18 112.34
C ILE A 35 14.93 59.02 111.43
N VAL A 36 15.96 59.65 111.99
CA VAL A 36 16.94 60.42 111.23
C VAL A 36 17.68 59.53 110.22
N ASP A 37 18.07 58.32 110.61
CA ASP A 37 18.75 57.36 109.75
C ASP A 37 17.82 56.89 108.62
N ALA A 38 16.54 56.62 108.92
CA ALA A 38 15.55 56.24 107.93
C ALA A 38 15.26 57.36 106.92
N LEU A 39 15.15 58.62 107.38
CA LEU A 39 15.01 59.79 106.52
C LEU A 39 16.26 60.02 105.66
N SER A 40 17.45 59.86 106.23
CA SER A 40 18.72 59.98 105.51
C SER A 40 18.89 58.88 104.45
N LYS A 41 18.37 57.68 104.72
CA LYS A 41 18.35 56.56 103.76
C LYS A 41 17.29 56.76 102.66
N ALA A 42 16.14 57.33 102.97
CA ALA A 42 15.13 57.70 101.97
C ALA A 42 15.59 58.87 101.08
N ALA A 43 16.36 59.80 101.64
CA ALA A 43 17.04 60.86 100.92
C ALA A 43 18.36 60.39 100.26
N SER A 44 18.77 59.14 100.48
CA SER A 44 20.00 58.63 99.87
C SER A 44 19.81 58.56 98.36
N ASN A 45 20.76 59.16 97.66
CA ASN A 45 20.76 59.52 96.25
C ASN A 45 20.62 58.35 95.26
N GLY A 46 20.12 57.16 95.62
CA GLY A 46 20.06 55.98 94.74
C GLY A 46 19.31 56.25 93.43
N ASP A 47 18.03 56.65 93.51
CA ASP A 47 17.19 56.93 92.33
C ASP A 47 17.72 58.12 91.50
N VAL A 48 18.28 59.14 92.17
CA VAL A 48 18.86 60.32 91.52
C VAL A 48 20.21 59.98 90.86
N ALA A 49 21.03 59.15 91.49
CA ALA A 49 22.30 58.68 90.96
C ALA A 49 22.09 57.75 89.76
N ASP A 50 21.06 56.91 89.78
CA ASP A 50 20.69 56.07 88.63
C ASP A 50 20.18 56.93 87.44
N PHE A 51 19.39 57.97 87.72
CA PHE A 51 18.95 58.92 86.69
C PHE A 51 20.10 59.76 86.14
N LEU A 52 20.99 60.26 87.01
CA LEU A 52 22.21 60.96 86.60
C LEU A 52 23.15 60.04 85.83
N ALA A 53 23.29 58.77 86.23
CA ALA A 53 24.07 57.79 85.49
C ALA A 53 23.45 57.46 84.12
N LEU A 54 22.12 57.41 84.01
CA LEU A 54 21.43 57.29 82.73
C LEU A 54 21.65 58.53 81.87
N GLN A 55 21.54 59.72 82.46
CA GLN A 55 21.79 60.99 81.77
C GLN A 55 23.25 61.06 81.28
N GLU A 56 24.23 60.69 82.10
CA GLU A 56 25.64 60.60 81.72
C GLU A 56 25.85 59.58 80.60
N ARG A 57 25.19 58.41 80.65
CA ARG A 57 25.25 57.41 79.58
C ARG A 57 24.63 57.90 78.28
N LEU A 58 23.53 58.64 78.34
CA LEU A 58 22.89 59.25 77.17
C LEU A 58 23.72 60.41 76.62
N GLN A 59 24.38 61.20 77.48
CA GLN A 59 25.33 62.24 77.07
C GLN A 59 26.61 61.63 76.48
N ALA A 60 27.03 60.44 76.94
CA ALA A 60 28.14 59.69 76.38
C ALA A 60 27.82 59.07 75.00
N LEU A 61 26.54 58.83 74.70
CA LEU A 61 26.04 58.53 73.35
C LEU A 61 26.01 59.83 72.54
N THR A 62 27.18 60.36 72.21
CA THR A 62 27.40 61.68 71.59
C THR A 62 26.52 61.98 70.39
N THR A 63 26.02 60.97 69.65
CA THR A 63 25.28 61.19 68.42
C THR A 63 24.33 60.02 68.10
N ILE A 64 23.06 60.32 67.80
CA ILE A 64 22.05 59.34 67.37
C ILE A 64 21.52 59.65 65.96
N TYR A 65 21.12 58.64 65.19
CA TYR A 65 20.48 58.86 63.88
C TYR A 65 19.00 59.22 64.03
N THR A 66 18.54 60.28 63.37
CA THR A 66 17.14 60.72 63.39
C THR A 66 16.44 60.56 62.04
N SER A 67 17.18 60.60 60.93
CA SER A 67 16.64 60.27 59.61
C SER A 67 17.74 59.71 58.69
N LEU A 68 17.33 58.99 57.66
CA LEU A 68 18.19 58.48 56.61
C LEU A 68 17.47 58.69 55.27
N THR A 69 18.01 59.54 54.41
CA THR A 69 17.45 59.81 53.09
C THR A 69 18.40 59.35 51.99
N GLN A 70 17.86 59.07 50.81
CA GLN A 70 18.71 58.83 49.63
C GLN A 70 19.41 60.14 49.28
N GLY A 71 20.74 60.08 49.21
CA GLY A 71 21.59 61.18 48.79
C GLY A 71 21.78 61.18 47.28
N THR A 72 22.96 61.63 46.83
CA THR A 72 23.30 61.57 45.41
C THR A 72 23.43 60.12 44.94
N SER A 73 23.30 59.89 43.63
CA SER A 73 23.53 58.59 43.02
C SER A 73 24.44 58.71 41.82
N ASP A 74 25.30 57.72 41.63
CA ASP A 74 26.16 57.60 40.45
C ASP A 74 25.89 56.26 39.75
N ARG A 75 26.64 55.99 38.66
CA ARG A 75 26.44 54.78 37.85
C ARG A 75 26.67 53.47 38.61
N ASN A 76 27.43 53.50 39.70
CA ASN A 76 27.92 52.35 40.47
C ASN A 76 27.48 52.36 41.95
N HIS A 77 27.05 53.50 42.50
CA HIS A 77 26.77 53.61 43.93
C HIS A 77 25.51 54.43 44.21
N ILE A 78 24.83 54.04 45.29
CA ILE A 78 23.79 54.84 45.93
C ILE A 78 24.37 55.35 47.24
N TYR A 79 24.32 56.66 47.44
CA TYR A 79 24.72 57.28 48.69
C TYR A 79 23.49 57.56 49.54
N LEU A 80 23.64 57.44 50.85
CA LEU A 80 22.62 57.82 51.83
C LEU A 80 23.15 58.97 52.68
N THR A 81 22.26 59.89 52.99
CA THR A 81 22.51 61.06 53.83
C THR A 81 21.81 60.86 55.16
N PRO A 82 22.53 60.45 56.22
CA PRO A 82 21.99 60.45 57.56
C PRO A 82 21.90 61.86 58.14
N THR A 83 20.78 62.14 58.80
CA THR A 83 20.71 63.22 59.80
C THR A 83 20.89 62.61 61.18
N THR A 84 21.79 63.20 61.94
CA THR A 84 22.08 62.83 63.31
C THR A 84 21.73 63.95 64.27
N TYR A 85 21.42 63.59 65.50
CA TYR A 85 21.17 64.52 66.60
C TYR A 85 22.16 64.24 67.72
N ASN A 86 22.78 65.30 68.24
CA ASN A 86 23.68 65.21 69.39
C ASN A 86 22.91 65.55 70.66
N VAL A 87 22.78 64.54 71.53
CA VAL A 87 22.00 64.61 72.77
C VAL A 87 22.65 65.56 73.80
N GLY A 88 23.95 65.81 73.70
CA GLY A 88 24.71 66.69 74.61
C GLY A 88 24.73 68.16 74.18
N SER A 89 24.69 68.46 72.88
CA SER A 89 24.72 69.84 72.35
C SER A 89 23.38 70.38 71.84
N ASP A 90 22.35 69.53 71.76
CA ASP A 90 21.03 69.86 71.17
C ASP A 90 21.11 70.31 69.69
N GLU A 91 22.09 69.78 68.95
CA GLU A 91 22.33 70.12 67.55
C GLU A 91 22.00 68.96 66.60
N HIS A 92 21.47 69.32 65.43
CA HIS A 92 21.29 68.41 64.30
C HIS A 92 22.43 68.57 63.29
N TYR A 93 23.02 67.45 62.88
CA TYR A 93 24.02 67.40 61.82
C TYR A 93 23.51 66.55 60.66
N THR A 94 23.69 67.04 59.44
CA THR A 94 23.38 66.29 58.23
C THR A 94 24.69 65.97 57.51
N ASN A 95 25.03 64.70 57.45
CA ASN A 95 26.25 64.23 56.79
C ASN A 95 25.90 63.73 55.39
N ALA A 96 25.87 64.67 54.45
CA ALA A 96 25.58 64.38 53.05
C ALA A 96 26.45 63.24 52.50
N ASP A 97 25.80 62.26 51.87
CA ASP A 97 26.42 61.15 51.14
C ASP A 97 27.46 60.32 51.93
N SER A 98 27.34 60.29 53.25
CA SER A 98 28.34 59.65 54.13
C SER A 98 28.26 58.12 54.18
N ILE A 99 27.11 57.53 53.81
CA ILE A 99 26.94 56.07 53.76
C ILE A 99 26.83 55.64 52.29
N ARG A 100 27.72 54.73 51.86
CA ARG A 100 27.75 54.24 50.47
C ARG A 100 27.23 52.80 50.38
N ILE A 101 26.16 52.60 49.60
CA ILE A 101 25.74 51.28 49.15
C ILE A 101 26.55 50.91 47.91
N GLN A 102 27.29 49.81 47.99
CA GLN A 102 28.10 49.29 46.89
C GLN A 102 27.23 48.71 45.78
N GLN A 103 27.76 48.63 44.56
CA GLN A 103 27.11 47.89 43.49
C GLN A 103 26.92 46.41 43.85
N ALA A 104 25.84 45.82 43.34
CA ALA A 104 25.63 44.38 43.39
C ALA A 104 26.72 43.65 42.60
N THR A 105 27.33 42.66 43.24
CA THR A 105 28.32 41.77 42.64
C THR A 105 27.85 40.32 42.80
N THR A 106 28.53 39.39 42.16
CA THR A 106 28.27 37.95 42.33
C THR A 106 28.54 37.45 43.76
N GLU A 107 29.34 38.19 44.53
CA GLU A 107 29.80 37.77 45.86
C GLU A 107 29.10 38.51 47.01
N ARG A 108 28.46 39.66 46.74
CA ARG A 108 27.87 40.54 47.76
C ARG A 108 26.63 41.27 47.24
N ALA A 109 25.61 41.34 48.08
CA ALA A 109 24.41 42.14 47.85
C ALA A 109 24.76 43.64 47.78
N GLY A 110 24.05 44.37 46.92
CA GLY A 110 24.29 45.79 46.66
C GLY A 110 23.25 46.38 45.69
N ALA A 111 23.48 47.61 45.23
CA ALA A 111 22.63 48.29 44.26
C ALA A 111 22.92 47.82 42.82
N MET A 112 21.92 47.49 42.02
CA MET A 112 22.13 47.12 40.62
C MET A 112 22.45 48.35 39.76
N ARG A 113 23.44 48.22 38.87
CA ARG A 113 23.76 49.23 37.87
C ARG A 113 22.71 49.25 36.76
N ALA A 114 22.52 50.40 36.12
CA ALA A 114 21.60 50.54 34.99
C ALA A 114 21.83 49.49 33.88
N GLN A 115 23.09 49.17 33.56
CA GLN A 115 23.41 48.13 32.59
C GLN A 115 22.94 46.74 33.03
N GLN A 116 23.13 46.37 34.30
CA GLN A 116 22.68 45.08 34.83
C GLN A 116 21.15 44.95 34.76
N VAL A 117 20.42 46.05 34.96
CA VAL A 117 18.96 46.08 34.80
C VAL A 117 18.55 45.91 33.33
N ILE A 118 19.27 46.55 32.40
CA ILE A 118 19.06 46.39 30.95
C ILE A 118 19.33 44.93 30.53
N ASP A 119 20.43 44.35 30.98
CA ASP A 119 20.81 42.97 30.67
C ASP A 119 19.77 41.99 31.23
N LEU A 120 19.27 42.22 32.46
CA LEU A 120 18.21 41.41 33.06
C LEU A 120 16.89 41.52 32.29
N ASN A 121 16.51 42.72 31.86
CA ASN A 121 15.31 42.93 31.05
C ASN A 121 15.45 42.27 29.66
N THR A 122 16.65 42.30 29.09
CA THR A 122 16.95 41.63 27.82
C THR A 122 16.89 40.12 27.98
N ALA A 123 17.46 39.55 29.04
CA ALA A 123 17.37 38.13 29.36
C ALA A 123 15.91 37.69 29.55
N LYS A 124 15.11 38.49 30.28
CA LYS A 124 13.67 38.25 30.43
C LYS A 124 12.96 38.23 29.09
N LYS A 125 13.24 39.20 28.21
CA LYS A 125 12.68 39.23 26.84
C LYS A 125 13.05 37.98 26.04
N ASN A 126 14.33 37.62 26.02
CA ASN A 126 14.82 36.45 25.30
C ASN A 126 14.18 35.15 25.82
N ILE A 127 14.01 35.01 27.14
CA ILE A 127 13.32 33.86 27.74
C ILE A 127 11.86 33.80 27.27
N THR A 128 11.15 34.92 27.24
CA THR A 128 9.77 34.98 26.73
C THR A 128 9.71 34.56 25.26
N GLU A 129 10.63 35.04 24.42
CA GLU A 129 10.69 34.67 23.00
C GLU A 129 10.97 33.17 22.81
N LEU A 130 11.89 32.60 23.61
CA LEU A 130 12.16 31.16 23.60
C LEU A 130 10.93 30.33 24.04
N GLN A 131 10.18 30.80 25.03
CA GLN A 131 8.94 30.15 25.45
C GLN A 131 7.89 30.15 24.34
N THR A 132 7.73 31.27 23.62
CA THR A 132 6.83 31.35 22.47
C THR A 132 7.27 30.41 21.34
N ALA A 133 8.57 30.36 21.02
CA ALA A 133 9.10 29.46 20.01
C ALA A 133 8.86 27.99 20.38
N LEU A 134 9.06 27.62 21.66
CA LEU A 134 8.82 26.27 22.16
C LEU A 134 7.34 25.87 22.03
N GLN A 135 6.41 26.76 22.39
CA GLN A 135 4.97 26.52 22.24
C GLN A 135 4.57 26.31 20.76
N SER A 136 5.13 27.10 19.85
CA SER A 136 4.91 26.93 18.42
C SER A 136 5.44 25.57 17.94
N TRP A 137 6.64 25.17 18.38
CA TRP A 137 7.22 23.87 18.02
C TRP A 137 6.39 22.70 18.56
N GLN A 138 5.91 22.77 19.80
CA GLN A 138 5.02 21.77 20.39
C GLN A 138 3.70 21.65 19.61
N THR A 139 3.14 22.78 19.17
CA THR A 139 1.92 22.78 18.34
C THR A 139 2.17 22.10 17.00
N ASN A 140 3.24 22.48 16.31
CA ASN A 140 3.61 21.88 15.02
C ASN A 140 3.89 20.38 15.14
N TYR A 141 4.58 19.96 16.20
CA TYR A 141 4.82 18.55 16.49
C TYR A 141 3.50 17.80 16.70
N GLY A 142 2.54 18.38 17.44
CA GLY A 142 1.21 17.82 17.61
C GLY A 142 0.46 17.64 16.28
N THR A 143 0.48 18.66 15.41
CA THR A 143 -0.11 18.58 14.07
C THR A 143 0.53 17.49 13.22
N LEU A 144 1.86 17.39 13.24
CA LEU A 144 2.60 16.36 12.50
C LEU A 144 2.24 14.95 13.01
N ASN A 145 2.16 14.78 14.33
CA ASN A 145 1.81 13.49 14.92
C ASN A 145 0.38 13.06 14.55
N SER A 146 -0.57 13.99 14.53
CA SER A 146 -1.92 13.72 14.04
C SER A 146 -1.93 13.30 12.56
N ALA A 147 -1.18 14.00 11.71
CA ALA A 147 -1.07 13.66 10.29
C ALA A 147 -0.46 12.25 10.08
N VAL A 148 0.56 11.89 10.86
CA VAL A 148 1.16 10.55 10.84
C VAL A 148 0.12 9.49 11.21
N SER A 149 -0.69 9.71 12.24
CA SER A 149 -1.76 8.77 12.61
C SER A 149 -2.78 8.58 11.48
N THR A 150 -3.21 9.67 10.82
CA THR A 150 -4.13 9.58 9.67
C THR A 150 -3.51 8.78 8.52
N LEU A 151 -2.25 9.04 8.17
CA LEU A 151 -1.55 8.29 7.12
C LEU A 151 -1.39 6.81 7.46
N GLN A 152 -1.24 6.46 8.75
CA GLN A 152 -1.19 5.06 9.19
C GLN A 152 -2.54 4.36 9.00
N GLU A 153 -3.66 5.05 9.25
CA GLU A 153 -5.00 4.50 8.98
C GLU A 153 -5.24 4.32 7.47
N GLU A 154 -4.87 5.30 6.65
CA GLU A 154 -4.96 5.21 5.19
C GLU A 154 -4.12 4.05 4.63
N LEU A 155 -2.89 3.88 5.12
CA LEU A 155 -2.03 2.76 4.73
C LEU A 155 -2.66 1.41 5.06
N LYS A 156 -3.31 1.27 6.22
CA LYS A 156 -3.97 0.04 6.62
C LYS A 156 -5.11 -0.31 5.67
N PHE A 157 -5.93 0.66 5.30
CA PHE A 157 -7.01 0.45 4.34
C PHE A 157 -6.50 -0.01 2.97
N LEU A 158 -5.42 0.61 2.46
CA LEU A 158 -4.81 0.22 1.20
C LEU A 158 -4.21 -1.20 1.24
N GLN A 159 -3.67 -1.63 2.38
CA GLN A 159 -3.18 -2.99 2.56
C GLN A 159 -4.32 -4.01 2.47
N GLU A 160 -5.43 -3.75 3.17
CA GLU A 160 -6.62 -4.60 3.13
C GLU A 160 -7.21 -4.70 1.69
N ASP A 161 -7.27 -3.59 0.96
CA ASP A 161 -7.74 -3.58 -0.44
C ASP A 161 -6.80 -4.35 -1.39
N THR A 162 -5.50 -4.27 -1.16
CA THR A 162 -4.50 -5.01 -1.96
C THR A 162 -4.61 -6.52 -1.74
N GLU A 163 -4.85 -6.96 -0.50
CA GLU A 163 -5.07 -8.37 -0.16
C GLU A 163 -6.34 -8.91 -0.85
N MET A 164 -7.45 -8.18 -0.77
CA MET A 164 -8.71 -8.55 -1.43
C MET A 164 -8.55 -8.64 -2.96
N ASN A 165 -7.88 -7.67 -3.59
CA ASN A 165 -7.60 -7.71 -5.02
C ASN A 165 -6.70 -8.89 -5.41
N GLY A 166 -5.75 -9.27 -4.53
CA GLY A 166 -4.92 -10.45 -4.71
C GLY A 166 -5.72 -11.75 -4.78
N GLU A 167 -6.72 -11.92 -3.91
CA GLU A 167 -7.62 -13.08 -3.93
C GLU A 167 -8.42 -13.16 -5.25
N VAL A 168 -8.97 -12.04 -5.73
CA VAL A 168 -9.71 -11.98 -7.00
C VAL A 168 -8.83 -12.35 -8.20
N ILE A 169 -7.57 -11.92 -8.21
CA ILE A 169 -6.63 -12.26 -9.30
C ILE A 169 -6.41 -13.77 -9.35
N ILE A 170 -6.24 -14.43 -8.20
CA ILE A 170 -6.05 -15.88 -8.13
C ILE A 170 -7.25 -16.62 -8.72
N GLU A 171 -8.49 -16.22 -8.39
CA GLU A 171 -9.69 -16.83 -8.96
C GLU A 171 -9.76 -16.69 -10.49
N ILE A 172 -9.41 -15.51 -11.01
CA ILE A 172 -9.37 -15.27 -12.46
C ILE A 172 -8.28 -16.11 -13.13
N GLU A 173 -7.11 -16.27 -12.50
CA GLU A 173 -6.03 -17.11 -13.01
C GLU A 173 -6.47 -18.58 -13.12
N ASP A 174 -7.15 -19.10 -12.10
CA ASP A 174 -7.71 -20.45 -12.11
C ASP A 174 -8.73 -20.64 -13.25
N ASP A 175 -9.63 -19.67 -13.46
CA ASP A 175 -10.59 -19.67 -14.55
C ASP A 175 -9.90 -19.64 -15.93
N ILE A 176 -8.85 -18.84 -16.10
CA ILE A 176 -8.06 -18.78 -17.34
C ILE A 176 -7.40 -20.13 -17.62
N ILE A 177 -6.81 -20.76 -16.61
CA ILE A 177 -6.18 -22.08 -16.74
C ILE A 177 -7.21 -23.12 -17.16
N PHE A 178 -8.38 -23.11 -16.53
CA PHE A 178 -9.48 -24.02 -16.88
C PHE A 178 -9.91 -23.84 -18.34
N LEU A 179 -10.19 -22.61 -18.76
CA LEU A 179 -10.62 -22.31 -20.13
C LEU A 179 -9.55 -22.63 -21.17
N THR A 180 -8.28 -22.38 -20.86
CA THR A 180 -7.15 -22.70 -21.76
C THR A 180 -7.03 -24.20 -21.98
N THR A 181 -7.21 -24.99 -20.90
CA THR A 181 -7.21 -26.45 -20.97
C THR A 181 -8.37 -26.96 -21.83
N ALA A 182 -9.59 -26.45 -21.60
CA ALA A 182 -10.75 -26.81 -22.40
C ALA A 182 -10.60 -26.44 -23.89
N LEU A 183 -10.00 -25.29 -24.19
CA LEU A 183 -9.74 -24.89 -25.58
C LEU A 183 -8.76 -25.83 -26.28
N ALA A 184 -7.70 -26.27 -25.58
CA ALA A 184 -6.74 -27.22 -26.12
C ALA A 184 -7.40 -28.56 -26.48
N GLU A 185 -8.37 -29.03 -25.69
CA GLU A 185 -9.15 -30.24 -25.97
C GLU A 185 -10.04 -30.09 -27.22
N ILE A 186 -10.67 -28.92 -27.40
CA ILE A 186 -11.56 -28.66 -28.55
C ILE A 186 -10.76 -28.54 -29.87
N GLN A 187 -9.53 -28.04 -29.82
CA GLN A 187 -8.68 -27.89 -31.01
C GLN A 187 -8.10 -29.22 -31.56
N ASP A 188 -8.32 -30.37 -30.92
CA ASP A 188 -7.90 -31.70 -31.45
C ASP A 188 -8.78 -32.22 -32.61
N ILE A 189 -9.62 -31.37 -33.25
CA ILE A 189 -10.06 -31.62 -34.64
C ILE A 189 -8.84 -31.42 -35.53
N ARG A 190 -8.12 -32.51 -35.80
CA ARG A 190 -6.84 -32.49 -36.53
C ARG A 190 -7.05 -32.06 -37.97
N THR A 191 -6.64 -30.84 -38.28
CA THR A 191 -6.63 -30.30 -39.64
C THR A 191 -5.53 -30.98 -40.45
N ILE A 192 -5.92 -31.68 -41.52
CA ILE A 192 -5.01 -32.25 -42.51
C ILE A 192 -5.04 -31.41 -43.79
N THR A 193 -3.94 -31.42 -44.53
CA THR A 193 -3.87 -30.79 -45.86
C THR A 193 -3.12 -31.68 -46.84
N VAL A 194 -3.46 -31.60 -48.13
CA VAL A 194 -2.81 -32.35 -49.20
C VAL A 194 -1.84 -31.43 -49.95
N GLU A 195 -0.69 -31.93 -50.39
CA GLU A 195 0.30 -31.19 -51.19
C GLU A 195 0.80 -32.05 -52.36
N VAL A 196 1.13 -31.42 -53.49
CA VAL A 196 1.77 -32.11 -54.63
C VAL A 196 3.27 -31.84 -54.57
N LYS A 197 4.07 -32.86 -54.22
CA LYS A 197 5.55 -32.80 -54.16
C LYS A 197 6.13 -33.75 -55.19
N ASP A 198 7.01 -33.26 -56.07
CA ASP A 198 7.69 -34.08 -57.08
C ASP A 198 6.78 -34.99 -57.90
N ARG A 199 5.57 -34.48 -58.23
CA ARG A 199 4.46 -35.18 -58.93
C ARG A 199 3.69 -36.21 -58.11
N PHE A 200 4.04 -36.42 -56.85
CA PHE A 200 3.33 -37.26 -55.90
C PHE A 200 2.40 -36.45 -55.00
N LEU A 201 1.32 -37.08 -54.56
CA LEU A 201 0.34 -36.47 -53.67
C LEU A 201 0.66 -36.87 -52.22
N THR A 202 0.91 -35.91 -51.34
CA THR A 202 1.31 -36.12 -49.94
C THR A 202 0.29 -35.53 -48.98
N VAL A 203 0.09 -36.14 -47.80
CA VAL A 203 -0.83 -35.62 -46.76
C VAL A 203 -0.07 -35.13 -45.54
N GLN A 204 -0.13 -33.81 -45.30
CA GLN A 204 0.39 -33.20 -44.09
C GLN A 204 -0.56 -33.46 -42.91
N GLY A 205 0.01 -33.79 -41.75
CA GLY A 205 -0.74 -34.13 -40.53
C GLY A 205 -1.19 -35.60 -40.44
N ALA A 206 -0.85 -36.44 -41.42
CA ALA A 206 -1.24 -37.86 -41.44
C ALA A 206 -0.52 -38.74 -40.40
N GLY A 207 0.72 -38.41 -40.02
CA GLY A 207 1.55 -39.22 -39.10
C GLY A 207 0.84 -39.64 -37.81
N PRO A 208 0.45 -38.70 -36.94
CA PRO A 208 -0.16 -39.06 -35.66
C PRO A 208 -1.60 -39.61 -35.79
N LEU A 209 -2.19 -39.61 -36.99
CA LEU A 209 -3.45 -40.31 -37.31
C LEU A 209 -3.19 -41.77 -37.68
N LEU A 210 -2.15 -42.04 -38.48
CA LEU A 210 -1.71 -43.38 -38.83
C LEU A 210 -1.23 -44.15 -37.59
N ASP A 211 -0.57 -43.48 -36.63
CA ASP A 211 -0.15 -44.08 -35.36
C ASP A 211 -1.33 -44.48 -34.47
N LYS A 212 -2.43 -43.70 -34.50
CA LYS A 212 -3.70 -44.04 -33.84
C LYS A 212 -4.52 -45.12 -34.59
N ASN A 213 -3.93 -45.81 -35.57
CA ASN A 213 -4.59 -46.81 -36.43
C ASN A 213 -5.83 -46.28 -37.18
N MET A 214 -5.87 -44.97 -37.48
CA MET A 214 -6.95 -44.37 -38.26
C MET A 214 -6.77 -44.66 -39.75
N GLN A 215 -7.87 -44.82 -40.47
CA GLN A 215 -7.85 -45.25 -41.87
C GLN A 215 -8.14 -44.07 -42.80
N PRO A 216 -7.43 -43.97 -43.94
CA PRO A 216 -7.69 -42.93 -44.91
C PRO A 216 -8.88 -43.34 -45.80
N TYR A 217 -9.74 -42.36 -46.09
CA TYR A 217 -10.89 -42.52 -46.96
C TYR A 217 -10.81 -41.54 -48.12
N LEU A 218 -11.06 -42.04 -49.33
CA LEU A 218 -11.07 -41.25 -50.56
C LEU A 218 -12.48 -40.81 -50.88
N PHE A 219 -12.68 -39.51 -51.04
CA PHE A 219 -13.93 -38.89 -51.45
C PHE A 219 -13.80 -38.28 -52.84
N ARG A 220 -14.93 -38.23 -53.55
CA ARG A 220 -15.07 -37.51 -54.82
C ARG A 220 -16.25 -36.55 -54.74
N LEU A 221 -16.06 -35.34 -55.26
CA LEU A 221 -17.09 -34.31 -55.28
C LEU A 221 -18.03 -34.54 -56.46
N THR A 222 -19.10 -35.30 -56.24
CA THR A 222 -20.07 -35.67 -57.29
C THR A 222 -21.48 -35.16 -57.00
N LYS A 223 -22.33 -35.10 -58.03
CA LYS A 223 -23.76 -34.78 -57.89
C LYS A 223 -24.56 -36.07 -57.83
N LYS A 224 -25.19 -36.37 -56.69
CA LYS A 224 -25.98 -37.60 -56.47
C LYS A 224 -27.40 -37.26 -56.04
N ALA A 225 -28.36 -38.05 -56.51
CA ALA A 225 -29.72 -38.07 -56.00
C ALA A 225 -29.90 -39.28 -55.10
N ASN A 226 -30.14 -39.06 -53.82
CA ASN A 226 -30.54 -40.13 -52.91
C ASN A 226 -31.98 -40.56 -53.24
N ARG A 227 -32.26 -41.86 -53.12
CA ARG A 227 -33.60 -42.41 -53.29
C ARG A 227 -34.26 -42.48 -51.91
N LYS A 228 -35.36 -41.74 -51.71
CA LYS A 228 -36.19 -41.91 -50.52
C LYS A 228 -37.08 -43.13 -50.74
N ARG A 229 -37.04 -44.08 -49.81
CA ARG A 229 -37.99 -45.20 -49.75
C ARG A 229 -39.16 -44.74 -48.89
N TYR A 230 -40.37 -44.91 -49.38
CA TYR A 230 -41.57 -44.77 -48.57
C TYR A 230 -42.55 -45.89 -48.94
N THR A 231 -43.44 -46.19 -48.01
CA THR A 231 -44.53 -47.13 -48.23
C THR A 231 -45.74 -46.32 -48.60
N ASP A 232 -46.36 -46.66 -49.72
CA ASP A 232 -47.61 -46.03 -50.14
C ASP A 232 -48.79 -46.51 -49.28
N SER A 233 -49.95 -45.87 -49.40
CA SER A 233 -51.19 -46.22 -48.66
C SER A 233 -51.66 -47.67 -48.90
N THR A 234 -51.16 -48.31 -49.96
CA THR A 234 -51.42 -49.72 -50.33
C THR A 234 -50.40 -50.72 -49.74
N GLY A 235 -49.46 -50.26 -48.91
CA GLY A 235 -48.37 -51.12 -48.39
C GLY A 235 -47.22 -51.36 -49.36
N LYS A 236 -47.29 -50.84 -50.59
CA LYS A 236 -46.25 -51.01 -51.62
C LYS A 236 -45.06 -50.10 -51.37
N ARG A 237 -43.84 -50.65 -51.38
CA ARG A 237 -42.60 -49.88 -51.23
C ARG A 237 -42.26 -49.13 -52.52
N ILE A 238 -42.44 -47.82 -52.53
CA ILE A 238 -42.10 -46.93 -53.65
C ILE A 238 -40.74 -46.26 -53.40
N ARG A 239 -39.97 -46.07 -54.47
CA ARG A 239 -38.66 -45.40 -54.45
C ARG A 239 -38.74 -44.12 -55.28
N LYS A 240 -38.77 -42.96 -54.63
CA LYS A 240 -38.71 -41.65 -55.30
C LYS A 240 -37.29 -41.09 -55.24
N LYS A 241 -36.80 -40.56 -56.35
CA LYS A 241 -35.50 -39.86 -56.41
C LYS A 241 -35.68 -38.45 -55.84
N ASN A 242 -34.81 -38.06 -54.91
CA ASN A 242 -34.73 -36.67 -54.44
C ASN A 242 -34.02 -35.79 -55.48
N LYS A 243 -34.16 -34.46 -55.34
CA LYS A 243 -33.38 -33.50 -56.14
C LYS A 243 -31.88 -33.79 -55.97
N PRO A 244 -31.09 -33.88 -57.06
CA PRO A 244 -29.67 -34.21 -56.99
C PRO A 244 -28.88 -33.06 -56.35
N ARG A 245 -28.05 -33.36 -55.33
CA ARG A 245 -27.20 -32.39 -54.62
C ARG A 245 -25.72 -32.69 -54.91
N LYS A 246 -24.91 -31.63 -54.97
CA LYS A 246 -23.44 -31.75 -55.06
C LYS A 246 -22.91 -31.95 -53.64
N GLY A 247 -21.98 -32.88 -53.46
CA GLY A 247 -21.39 -33.15 -52.15
C GLY A 247 -20.27 -34.18 -52.24
N TRP A 248 -19.55 -34.34 -51.14
CA TRP A 248 -18.52 -35.35 -50.98
C TRP A 248 -19.15 -36.72 -50.87
N HIS A 249 -18.70 -37.66 -51.70
CA HIS A 249 -19.18 -39.03 -51.69
C HIS A 249 -18.01 -39.98 -51.59
N LEU A 250 -18.10 -40.94 -50.68
CA LEU A 250 -17.08 -41.97 -50.53
C LEU A 250 -16.88 -42.70 -51.86
N MET A 251 -15.61 -42.76 -52.27
CA MET A 251 -15.13 -43.47 -53.44
C MET A 251 -14.34 -44.71 -53.04
N GLY A 252 -13.54 -44.62 -51.97
CA GLY A 252 -12.68 -45.71 -51.54
C GLY A 252 -12.32 -45.64 -50.07
N ASP A 253 -11.88 -46.76 -49.54
CA ASP A 253 -11.48 -46.98 -48.16
C ASP A 253 -10.02 -47.50 -48.09
N LYS A 254 -9.64 -48.16 -46.99
CA LYS A 254 -8.31 -48.75 -46.77
C LYS A 254 -7.85 -49.71 -47.88
N ASP A 255 -8.79 -50.38 -48.56
CA ASP A 255 -8.46 -51.37 -49.59
C ASP A 255 -8.27 -50.68 -50.96
N THR A 256 -8.79 -49.45 -51.07
CA THR A 256 -8.64 -48.57 -52.24
C THR A 256 -7.42 -47.67 -52.13
N LEU A 257 -7.13 -47.15 -50.94
CA LEU A 257 -6.17 -46.09 -50.70
C LEU A 257 -5.14 -46.50 -49.64
N LYS A 258 -3.86 -46.31 -49.93
CA LYS A 258 -2.77 -46.51 -48.97
C LYS A 258 -1.93 -45.25 -48.89
N ILE A 259 -1.56 -44.87 -47.67
CA ILE A 259 -0.63 -43.79 -47.39
C ILE A 259 0.64 -44.41 -46.83
N ASP A 260 1.78 -44.09 -47.45
CA ASP A 260 3.08 -44.54 -46.96
C ASP A 260 3.41 -43.85 -45.62
N LYS A 261 3.90 -44.58 -44.62
CA LYS A 261 4.18 -44.02 -43.29
C LYS A 261 5.42 -43.12 -43.28
N ASN A 262 6.34 -43.30 -44.22
CA ASN A 262 7.61 -42.59 -44.26
C ASN A 262 7.52 -41.35 -45.16
N THR A 263 6.89 -41.47 -46.33
CA THR A 263 6.79 -40.37 -47.30
C THR A 263 5.45 -39.63 -47.24
N PHE A 264 4.45 -40.18 -46.56
CA PHE A 264 3.06 -39.69 -46.54
C PHE A 264 2.42 -39.58 -47.93
N GLU A 265 2.99 -40.26 -48.91
CA GLU A 265 2.51 -40.30 -50.28
C GLU A 265 1.28 -41.20 -50.39
N ILE A 266 0.34 -40.75 -51.21
CA ILE A 266 -0.93 -41.42 -51.44
C ILE A 266 -0.80 -42.31 -52.68
N SER A 267 -1.10 -43.58 -52.49
CA SER A 267 -1.23 -44.55 -53.58
C SER A 267 -2.64 -45.12 -53.63
N ILE A 268 -3.13 -45.37 -54.84
CA ILE A 268 -4.43 -45.99 -55.09
C ILE A 268 -4.24 -47.39 -55.66
N ASN A 269 -5.12 -48.31 -55.27
CA ASN A 269 -5.13 -49.66 -55.82
C ASN A 269 -5.61 -49.64 -57.28
N THR A 270 -4.83 -50.22 -58.19
CA THR A 270 -5.11 -50.26 -59.64
C THR A 270 -6.39 -51.03 -60.00
N THR A 271 -6.91 -51.85 -59.09
CA THR A 271 -8.14 -52.65 -59.29
C THR A 271 -9.42 -51.90 -58.94
N VAL A 272 -9.34 -50.67 -58.42
CA VAL A 272 -10.50 -49.87 -57.96
C VAL A 272 -11.56 -49.66 -59.04
N HIS A 273 -11.14 -49.69 -60.30
CA HIS A 273 -12.02 -49.54 -61.47
C HIS A 273 -12.32 -50.85 -62.21
N GLY A 274 -11.92 -51.99 -61.64
CA GLY A 274 -12.12 -53.34 -62.17
C GLY A 274 -11.14 -53.73 -63.28
N ALA A 275 -9.85 -53.40 -63.13
CA ALA A 275 -8.81 -53.81 -64.07
C ALA A 275 -8.45 -55.29 -63.90
N ASP A 276 -8.25 -56.03 -65.00
CA ASP A 276 -7.80 -57.44 -65.01
C ASP A 276 -6.30 -57.62 -64.63
N ARG A 277 -5.75 -56.66 -63.88
CA ARG A 277 -4.34 -56.65 -63.45
C ARG A 277 -4.25 -57.14 -62.01
N GLU A 278 -3.11 -57.72 -61.64
CA GLU A 278 -2.83 -58.04 -60.24
C GLU A 278 -2.95 -56.78 -59.37
N PRO A 279 -3.49 -56.90 -58.13
CA PRO A 279 -3.65 -55.76 -57.23
C PRO A 279 -2.28 -55.11 -56.94
N SER A 280 -2.09 -53.89 -57.44
CA SER A 280 -0.90 -53.09 -57.18
C SER A 280 -1.29 -51.69 -56.75
N TYR A 281 -0.47 -51.05 -55.93
CA TYR A 281 -0.68 -49.67 -55.52
C TYR A 281 0.13 -48.75 -56.43
N SER A 282 -0.53 -47.75 -57.01
CA SER A 282 0.08 -46.79 -57.93
C SER A 282 -0.10 -45.37 -57.42
N TYR A 283 0.90 -44.54 -57.69
CA TYR A 283 0.89 -43.11 -57.39
C TYR A 283 0.48 -42.26 -58.59
N HIS A 284 0.18 -42.87 -59.74
CA HIS A 284 -0.07 -42.13 -60.97
C HIS A 284 -1.51 -41.55 -61.02
N PRO A 285 -1.71 -40.30 -61.45
CA PRO A 285 -3.04 -39.67 -61.51
C PRO A 285 -4.09 -40.45 -62.33
N MET A 286 -3.65 -41.16 -63.38
CA MET A 286 -4.55 -41.95 -64.23
C MET A 286 -5.23 -43.10 -63.48
N ASP A 287 -4.63 -43.64 -62.42
CA ASP A 287 -5.23 -44.78 -61.69
C ASP A 287 -6.40 -44.35 -60.80
N PHE A 288 -6.53 -43.05 -60.51
CA PHE A 288 -7.67 -42.47 -59.81
C PHE A 288 -8.92 -42.32 -60.68
N ILE A 289 -8.80 -42.50 -62.00
CA ILE A 289 -9.87 -42.28 -62.96
C ILE A 289 -10.09 -43.52 -63.83
N LYS A 290 -11.33 -43.67 -64.33
CA LYS A 290 -11.65 -44.67 -65.35
C LYS A 290 -11.94 -43.98 -66.67
N LEU A 291 -11.08 -44.19 -67.65
CA LEU A 291 -11.27 -43.72 -69.01
C LEU A 291 -12.17 -44.68 -69.79
N SER A 292 -13.00 -44.12 -70.65
CA SER A 292 -13.85 -44.83 -71.60
C SER A 292 -13.89 -44.04 -72.89
N THR A 293 -14.06 -44.71 -74.02
CA THR A 293 -14.27 -44.06 -75.32
C THR A 293 -15.74 -44.18 -75.70
N ASP A 294 -16.32 -43.14 -76.26
CA ASP A 294 -17.68 -43.20 -76.79
C ASP A 294 -17.75 -43.82 -78.19
N LYS A 295 -18.96 -43.99 -78.71
CA LYS A 295 -19.22 -44.55 -80.05
C LYS A 295 -18.63 -43.71 -81.20
N HIS A 296 -18.21 -42.47 -80.94
CA HIS A 296 -17.63 -41.56 -81.91
C HIS A 296 -16.11 -41.44 -81.76
N GLY A 297 -15.49 -42.22 -80.86
CA GLY A 297 -14.05 -42.18 -80.63
C GLY A 297 -13.60 -41.11 -79.63
N HIS A 298 -14.51 -40.37 -78.99
CA HIS A 298 -14.14 -39.32 -78.04
C HIS A 298 -13.89 -39.90 -76.65
N LYS A 299 -12.82 -39.42 -75.99
CA LYS A 299 -12.47 -39.82 -74.62
C LYS A 299 -13.46 -39.25 -73.60
N GLN A 300 -13.86 -40.08 -72.66
CA GLN A 300 -14.74 -39.76 -71.55
C GLN A 300 -14.17 -40.32 -70.25
N VAL A 301 -14.45 -39.65 -69.14
CA VAL A 301 -14.03 -40.09 -67.80
C VAL A 301 -15.24 -40.42 -66.96
N ALA A 302 -15.24 -41.62 -66.35
CA ALA A 302 -16.25 -41.98 -65.38
C ALA A 302 -15.97 -41.26 -64.05
N TYR A 303 -16.95 -40.45 -63.62
CA TYR A 303 -16.88 -39.69 -62.38
C TYR A 303 -18.15 -39.91 -61.56
N GLY A 304 -18.13 -40.98 -60.76
CA GLY A 304 -19.31 -41.48 -60.06
C GLY A 304 -20.28 -42.17 -61.02
N LYS A 305 -21.52 -41.70 -61.08
CA LYS A 305 -22.55 -42.23 -62.01
C LYS A 305 -22.65 -41.45 -63.32
N ARG A 306 -21.71 -40.54 -63.58
CA ARG A 306 -21.70 -39.69 -64.77
C ARG A 306 -20.45 -39.99 -65.59
N LEU A 307 -20.59 -39.91 -66.91
CA LEU A 307 -19.48 -39.85 -67.84
C LEU A 307 -19.28 -38.38 -68.21
N ILE A 308 -18.04 -37.90 -68.07
CA ILE A 308 -17.65 -36.54 -68.42
C ILE A 308 -16.88 -36.63 -69.73
N SER A 309 -17.44 -36.05 -70.80
CA SER A 309 -16.72 -35.94 -72.07
C SER A 309 -15.55 -34.98 -71.96
N LEU A 310 -14.37 -35.43 -72.38
CA LEU A 310 -13.19 -34.60 -72.59
C LEU A 310 -13.29 -33.81 -73.89
N TRP A 311 -14.18 -34.21 -74.80
CA TRP A 311 -14.41 -33.49 -76.04
C TRP A 311 -15.37 -32.32 -75.86
N ASN A 312 -15.00 -31.15 -76.39
CA ASN A 312 -15.90 -30.02 -76.53
C ASN A 312 -16.46 -29.98 -77.97
N GLY A 313 -17.76 -30.18 -78.11
CA GLY A 313 -18.43 -30.15 -79.42
C GLY A 313 -18.43 -28.76 -80.08
N GLU A 314 -18.32 -27.68 -79.30
CA GLU A 314 -18.32 -26.31 -79.83
C GLU A 314 -17.00 -25.95 -80.52
N ASN A 315 -15.88 -26.37 -79.95
CA ASN A 315 -14.54 -26.03 -80.42
C ASN A 315 -13.84 -27.19 -81.15
N ASN A 316 -14.57 -28.29 -81.41
CA ASN A 316 -14.09 -29.51 -82.07
C ASN A 316 -12.71 -29.97 -81.57
N SER A 317 -12.50 -29.90 -80.25
CA SER A 317 -11.21 -30.15 -79.59
C SER A 317 -11.40 -30.67 -78.17
N GLU A 318 -10.37 -31.33 -77.63
CA GLU A 318 -10.37 -31.74 -76.23
C GLU A 318 -10.27 -30.53 -75.30
N ARG A 319 -11.01 -30.55 -74.18
CA ARG A 319 -11.06 -29.48 -73.19
C ARG A 319 -10.38 -29.90 -71.89
N LYS A 320 -9.88 -28.90 -71.17
CA LYS A 320 -9.41 -29.06 -69.79
C LYS A 320 -10.56 -29.53 -68.90
N VAL A 321 -10.33 -30.58 -68.13
CA VAL A 321 -11.30 -31.12 -67.17
C VAL A 321 -10.63 -31.25 -65.81
N GLU A 322 -11.29 -30.70 -64.77
CA GLU A 322 -10.84 -30.79 -63.38
C GLU A 322 -11.81 -31.65 -62.57
N LEU A 323 -11.28 -32.66 -61.90
CA LEU A 323 -12.02 -33.58 -61.04
C LEU A 323 -11.57 -33.39 -59.60
N LYS A 324 -12.50 -33.04 -58.70
CA LYS A 324 -12.20 -32.72 -57.29
C LYS A 324 -12.33 -33.93 -56.37
N TYR A 325 -11.23 -34.32 -55.78
CA TYR A 325 -11.13 -35.38 -54.79
C TYR A 325 -10.83 -34.82 -53.41
N GLY A 326 -11.03 -35.66 -52.38
CA GLY A 326 -10.74 -35.27 -51.02
C GLY A 326 -10.33 -36.48 -50.20
N ILE A 327 -9.43 -36.28 -49.24
CA ILE A 327 -8.99 -37.32 -48.31
C ILE A 327 -9.35 -36.90 -46.90
N ALA A 328 -9.81 -37.84 -46.09
CA ALA A 328 -10.04 -37.65 -44.67
C ALA A 328 -9.71 -38.92 -43.90
N PHE A 329 -9.48 -38.79 -42.59
CA PHE A 329 -9.25 -39.92 -41.70
C PHE A 329 -10.46 -40.15 -40.80
N GLY A 330 -10.69 -41.41 -40.47
CA GLY A 330 -11.67 -41.82 -39.49
C GLY A 330 -11.37 -43.20 -38.95
N PHE A 331 -12.12 -43.62 -37.94
CA PHE A 331 -12.05 -44.99 -37.46
C PHE A 331 -12.67 -45.96 -38.46
N ARG A 332 -12.26 -47.23 -38.38
CA ARG A 332 -12.78 -48.28 -39.25
C ARG A 332 -14.28 -48.47 -39.01
N ASN A 333 -15.11 -48.14 -40.00
CA ASN A 333 -16.52 -48.49 -39.95
C ASN A 333 -16.74 -49.90 -40.53
N ARG A 334 -17.30 -50.83 -39.75
CA ARG A 334 -17.58 -52.22 -40.18
C ARG A 334 -18.82 -52.34 -41.07
N ILE A 335 -19.72 -51.35 -41.07
CA ILE A 335 -21.04 -51.48 -41.73
C ILE A 335 -21.38 -50.20 -42.51
N GLY A 336 -21.45 -50.30 -43.84
CA GLY A 336 -22.27 -49.38 -44.64
C GLY A 336 -21.64 -48.05 -45.10
N GLY A 337 -20.31 -47.96 -45.23
CA GLY A 337 -19.60 -46.77 -45.72
C GLY A 337 -19.25 -45.77 -44.61
N MET A 338 -18.53 -44.70 -44.94
CA MET A 338 -18.04 -43.68 -43.99
C MET A 338 -18.89 -42.41 -44.10
N PRO A 339 -19.79 -42.11 -43.14
CA PRO A 339 -20.50 -40.84 -43.08
C PRO A 339 -19.51 -39.69 -42.84
N ILE A 340 -19.82 -38.51 -43.38
CA ILE A 340 -18.96 -37.32 -43.23
C ILE A 340 -18.88 -36.91 -41.76
N GLU A 341 -19.98 -37.10 -41.03
CA GLU A 341 -20.13 -36.74 -39.61
C GLU A 341 -19.27 -37.61 -38.67
N MET A 342 -18.79 -38.75 -39.15
CA MET A 342 -17.93 -39.66 -38.38
C MET A 342 -16.44 -39.48 -38.72
N LEU A 343 -16.09 -38.55 -39.59
CA LEU A 343 -14.70 -38.22 -39.89
C LEU A 343 -14.04 -37.56 -38.69
N TYR A 344 -12.80 -37.93 -38.42
CA TYR A 344 -12.00 -37.36 -37.34
C TYR A 344 -11.22 -36.12 -37.78
N THR A 345 -11.07 -35.95 -39.10
CA THR A 345 -10.38 -34.80 -39.70
C THR A 345 -11.30 -34.07 -40.67
N ASN A 346 -10.91 -32.87 -41.07
CA ASN A 346 -11.46 -32.23 -42.27
C ASN A 346 -11.20 -33.10 -43.52
N ILE A 347 -11.95 -32.82 -44.59
CA ILE A 347 -11.67 -33.37 -45.94
C ILE A 347 -10.63 -32.47 -46.60
N ALA A 348 -9.40 -32.96 -46.73
CA ALA A 348 -8.33 -32.28 -47.46
C ALA A 348 -8.55 -32.45 -48.96
N GLU A 349 -8.85 -31.35 -49.65
CA GLU A 349 -9.18 -31.33 -51.07
C GLU A 349 -7.93 -31.38 -51.96
N PHE A 350 -8.07 -32.04 -53.11
CA PHE A 350 -7.12 -31.99 -54.22
C PHE A 350 -7.85 -32.23 -55.54
N SER A 351 -7.23 -31.86 -56.65
CA SER A 351 -7.80 -31.98 -57.98
C SER A 351 -6.93 -32.84 -58.89
N ILE A 352 -7.59 -33.57 -59.80
CA ILE A 352 -6.96 -34.27 -60.91
C ILE A 352 -7.38 -33.57 -62.19
N ILE A 353 -6.38 -33.05 -62.92
CA ILE A 353 -6.60 -32.17 -64.07
C ILE A 353 -6.14 -32.89 -65.34
N TYR A 354 -7.01 -32.89 -66.36
CA TYR A 354 -6.66 -33.24 -67.72
C TYR A 354 -6.16 -32.01 -68.47
N ASP A 355 -4.95 -32.06 -69.01
CA ASP A 355 -4.45 -31.05 -69.92
C ASP A 355 -4.55 -31.53 -71.37
N PRO A 356 -5.38 -30.89 -72.22
CA PRO A 356 -5.57 -31.30 -73.61
C PRO A 356 -4.33 -31.07 -74.48
N LYS A 357 -3.38 -30.19 -74.09
CA LYS A 357 -2.17 -29.95 -74.87
C LYS A 357 -1.16 -31.08 -74.75
N SER A 358 -0.98 -31.59 -73.53
CA SER A 358 -0.06 -32.68 -73.24
C SER A 358 -0.73 -34.07 -73.27
N CYS A 359 -2.04 -34.13 -73.49
CA CYS A 359 -2.85 -35.36 -73.39
C CYS A 359 -2.59 -36.13 -72.08
N SER A 360 -2.27 -35.42 -70.99
CA SER A 360 -1.79 -36.02 -69.74
C SER A 360 -2.66 -35.62 -68.54
N TRP A 361 -2.57 -36.41 -67.48
CA TRP A 361 -3.28 -36.18 -66.22
C TRP A 361 -2.27 -35.83 -65.12
N SER A 362 -2.55 -34.77 -64.36
CA SER A 362 -1.70 -34.32 -63.27
C SER A 362 -2.51 -34.03 -62.00
N PHE A 363 -1.87 -34.14 -60.84
CA PHE A 363 -2.43 -33.64 -59.59
C PHE A 363 -2.30 -32.10 -59.52
N SER A 364 -3.25 -31.48 -58.83
CA SER A 364 -3.27 -30.06 -58.47
C SER A 364 -3.88 -29.92 -57.07
N LYS A 365 -3.51 -28.87 -56.35
CA LYS A 365 -4.22 -28.43 -55.14
C LYS A 365 -5.05 -27.20 -55.46
#